data_AF-B7QJN7-F1
#
_entry.id   AF-B7QJN7-F1
#
_cell.length_a   1.000
_cell.length_b   1.000
_cell.length_c   1.000
_cell.angle_alpha   90.00
_cell.angle_beta   90.00
_cell.angle_gamma   90.00
#
_symmetry.space_group_name_H-M   'P 1'
#
loop_
_entity.id
_entity.type
_entity.pdbx_description
1 polymer ?
#
loop_
_entity_poly.entity_id
_entity_poly.type
_entity_poly.pdbx_seq_one_letter_code
_entity_poly.pdbx_strand_id
1 'polypeptide(L)'
;MSDPRNETINEEEKTKLDSLLTKVSANSQSEEVSTEDMYSCLELVDRARAKMLHPKDRLLDERLDGRVDDMIDCGLVREMQEFHSSYNRHRLEQNLEADYTRGIFQSIGFKEFHRYLVMSPEEQQSKKGQKLFAEGLWLMKQVTKRYSRRQKKWIMQRFLSTPDRQVPPIYGLDATDVSQWEHLVRDRAFDIVEDCLE
;
A
#
# COMPACT_ATOMS: atom_id res chain seq x y z
N MET A 1 11.45 -1.03 -35.64
CA MET A 1 10.91 -0.50 -34.37
C MET A 1 11.66 -1.18 -33.26
N SER A 2 12.59 -0.47 -32.63
CA SER A 2 13.45 -1.01 -31.57
C SER A 2 12.62 -1.22 -30.30
N ASP A 3 12.79 -2.38 -29.66
CA ASP A 3 12.15 -2.71 -28.40
C ASP A 3 12.60 -1.71 -27.31
N PRO A 4 11.69 -0.95 -26.66
CA PRO A 4 12.04 0.01 -25.63
C PRO A 4 12.61 -0.63 -24.35
N ARG A 5 12.69 -1.97 -24.29
CA ARG A 5 13.31 -2.73 -23.19
C ARG A 5 14.83 -2.87 -23.29
N ASN A 6 15.47 -2.27 -24.30
CA ASN A 6 16.89 -2.47 -24.58
C ASN A 6 17.65 -1.13 -24.76
N GLU A 7 17.45 -0.18 -23.83
CA GLU A 7 18.48 0.87 -23.62
C GLU A 7 19.75 0.14 -23.17
N THR A 8 20.78 0.14 -24.03
CA THR A 8 22.02 -0.57 -23.76
C THR A 8 22.72 0.12 -22.60
N ILE A 9 22.76 -0.56 -21.44
CA ILE A 9 23.46 -0.12 -20.23
C ILE A 9 24.90 0.25 -20.61
N ASN A 10 25.33 1.48 -20.32
CA ASN A 10 26.67 1.93 -20.68
C ASN A 10 27.73 1.26 -19.78
N GLU A 11 29.01 1.29 -20.17
CA GLU A 11 30.08 0.58 -19.43
C GLU A 11 30.26 1.09 -17.98
N GLU A 12 29.91 2.34 -17.71
CA GLU A 12 29.94 2.92 -16.36
C GLU A 12 28.80 2.39 -15.49
N GLU A 13 27.59 2.27 -16.06
CA GLU A 13 26.41 1.69 -15.44
C GLU A 13 26.58 0.17 -15.21
N LYS A 14 27.25 -0.55 -16.12
CA LYS A 14 27.63 -1.97 -15.90
C LYS A 14 28.59 -2.13 -14.74
N THR A 15 29.64 -1.29 -14.68
CA THR A 15 30.62 -1.30 -13.59
C THR A 15 29.94 -1.02 -12.24
N LYS A 16 28.96 -0.12 -12.23
CA LYS A 16 28.16 0.21 -11.04
C LYS A 16 27.23 -0.95 -10.65
N LEU A 17 26.61 -1.62 -11.61
CA LEU A 17 25.77 -2.80 -11.38
C LEU A 17 26.60 -3.98 -10.85
N ASP A 18 27.78 -4.25 -11.40
CA ASP A 18 28.68 -5.31 -10.94
C ASP A 18 29.20 -5.05 -9.52
N SER A 19 29.52 -3.79 -9.20
CA SER A 19 29.86 -3.36 -7.84
C SER A 19 28.71 -3.61 -6.85
N LEU A 20 27.47 -3.27 -7.23
CA LEU A 20 26.28 -3.50 -6.41
C LEU A 20 25.95 -4.99 -6.26
N LEU A 21 26.05 -5.78 -7.33
CA LEU A 21 25.83 -7.24 -7.29
C LEU A 21 26.89 -7.96 -6.44
N THR A 22 28.12 -7.46 -6.45
CA THR A 22 29.20 -7.98 -5.59
C THR A 22 28.93 -7.68 -4.13
N LYS A 23 28.42 -6.48 -3.79
CA LYS A 23 27.96 -6.13 -2.43
C LYS A 23 26.78 -7.01 -1.98
N VAL A 24 25.80 -7.21 -2.85
CA VAL A 24 24.63 -8.08 -2.59
C VAL A 24 25.06 -9.53 -2.35
N SER A 25 26.04 -10.03 -3.12
CA SER A 25 26.56 -11.40 -2.97
C SER A 25 27.42 -11.57 -1.70
N ALA A 26 28.15 -10.54 -1.30
CA ALA A 26 28.99 -10.54 -0.10
C ALA A 26 28.17 -10.47 1.21
N ASN A 27 26.97 -9.85 1.20
CA ASN A 27 26.09 -9.73 2.37
C ASN A 27 25.26 -10.99 2.69
N SER A 28 25.53 -12.10 2.00
CA SER A 28 24.79 -13.37 2.19
C SER A 28 24.97 -14.04 3.57
N GLN A 29 25.73 -13.44 4.50
CA GLN A 29 25.87 -13.97 5.87
C GLN A 29 25.52 -13.06 7.05
N SER A 30 25.30 -11.74 6.91
CA SER A 30 24.62 -10.91 7.92
C SER A 30 24.67 -9.43 7.53
N GLU A 31 23.60 -8.94 6.91
CA GLU A 31 23.05 -7.57 6.97
C GLU A 31 22.11 -7.42 5.76
N GLU A 32 20.87 -7.00 6.02
CA GLU A 32 19.86 -6.79 4.99
C GLU A 32 20.43 -5.91 3.87
N VAL A 33 20.38 -6.39 2.63
CA VAL A 33 20.69 -5.55 1.46
C VAL A 33 19.79 -4.32 1.55
N SER A 34 20.41 -3.13 1.58
CA SER A 34 19.65 -1.89 1.75
C SER A 34 18.64 -1.74 0.62
N THR A 35 17.43 -1.32 0.98
CA THR A 35 16.33 -1.01 0.07
C THR A 35 16.75 0.01 -1.00
N GLU A 36 17.67 0.91 -0.67
CA GLU A 36 18.30 1.89 -1.57
C GLU A 36 19.15 1.21 -2.66
N ASP A 37 19.89 0.16 -2.31
CA ASP A 37 20.79 -0.56 -3.21
C ASP A 37 19.98 -1.37 -4.24
N MET A 38 18.91 -2.03 -3.79
CA MET A 38 17.97 -2.74 -4.67
C MET A 38 17.26 -1.79 -5.64
N TYR A 39 16.85 -0.60 -5.17
CA TYR A 39 16.23 0.40 -6.03
C TYR A 39 17.21 0.96 -7.06
N SER A 40 18.44 1.27 -6.63
CA SER A 40 19.51 1.75 -7.52
C SER A 40 19.83 0.74 -8.62
N CYS A 41 19.86 -0.56 -8.29
CA CYS A 41 19.98 -1.63 -9.28
C CYS A 41 18.79 -1.67 -10.25
N LEU A 42 17.55 -1.54 -9.75
CA LEU A 42 16.36 -1.56 -10.58
C LEU A 42 16.28 -0.33 -11.50
N GLU A 43 16.75 0.83 -11.05
CA GLU A 43 16.83 2.05 -11.85
C GLU A 43 17.82 1.91 -13.01
N LEU A 44 18.92 1.18 -12.81
CA LEU A 44 19.91 0.91 -13.86
C LEU A 44 19.39 -0.09 -14.91
N VAL A 45 18.61 -1.09 -14.49
CA VAL A 45 18.19 -2.21 -15.36
C VAL A 45 16.82 -1.98 -16.01
N ASP A 46 15.89 -1.32 -15.31
CA ASP A 46 14.53 -1.07 -15.79
C ASP A 46 13.99 0.24 -15.18
N ARG A 47 14.43 1.37 -15.74
CA ARG A 47 14.03 2.73 -15.34
C ARG A 47 12.51 2.91 -15.28
N ALA A 48 11.78 2.27 -16.20
CA ALA A 48 10.32 2.37 -16.26
C ALA A 48 9.67 1.69 -15.05
N ARG A 49 10.15 0.50 -14.67
CA ARG A 49 9.68 -0.23 -13.50
C ARG A 49 10.18 0.36 -12.18
N ALA A 50 11.40 0.89 -12.15
CA ALA A 50 11.92 1.63 -11.00
C ALA A 50 11.06 2.86 -10.68
N LYS A 51 10.66 3.65 -11.69
CA LYS A 51 9.71 4.77 -11.51
C LYS A 51 8.35 4.34 -10.94
N MET A 52 7.92 3.09 -11.13
CA MET A 52 6.70 2.54 -10.52
C MET A 52 6.91 1.97 -9.10
N LEU A 53 8.17 1.78 -8.69
CA LEU A 53 8.65 1.24 -7.42
C LEU A 53 9.51 2.27 -6.67
N HIS A 54 9.10 3.55 -6.73
CA HIS A 54 9.84 4.66 -6.12
C HIS A 54 10.17 4.37 -4.64
N PRO A 55 11.34 4.74 -4.10
CA PRO A 55 11.74 4.42 -2.72
C PRO A 55 10.74 4.95 -1.70
N LYS A 56 10.18 6.15 -1.95
CA LYS A 56 9.08 6.73 -1.15
C LYS A 56 7.82 5.86 -1.09
N ASP A 57 7.54 5.06 -2.13
CA ASP A 57 6.41 4.14 -2.14
C ASP A 57 6.70 2.88 -1.27
N ARG A 58 7.97 2.56 -0.97
CA ARG A 58 8.36 1.43 -0.09
C ARG A 58 8.17 1.77 1.39
N LEU A 59 8.61 2.95 1.84
CA LEU A 59 8.36 3.42 3.22
C LEU A 59 6.85 3.49 3.52
N LEU A 60 6.06 3.93 2.54
CA LEU A 60 4.61 3.89 2.66
C LEU A 60 4.07 2.46 2.70
N ASP A 61 4.56 1.56 1.84
CA ASP A 61 4.14 0.15 1.85
C ASP A 61 4.46 -0.53 3.19
N GLU A 62 5.62 -0.27 3.80
CA GLU A 62 6.02 -0.78 5.12
C GLU A 62 5.10 -0.25 6.23
N ARG A 63 4.82 1.06 6.22
CA ARG A 63 3.87 1.67 7.17
C ARG A 63 2.46 1.11 6.99
N LEU A 64 2.04 0.83 5.76
CA LEU A 64 0.74 0.21 5.49
C LEU A 64 0.69 -1.22 5.99
N ASP A 65 1.77 -1.99 5.81
CA ASP A 65 1.86 -3.35 6.32
C ASP A 65 1.80 -3.35 7.87
N GLY A 66 2.59 -2.50 8.53
CA GLY A 66 2.59 -2.35 9.99
C GLY A 66 1.23 -1.88 10.54
N ARG A 67 0.58 -0.91 9.89
CA ARG A 67 -0.77 -0.50 10.27
C ARG A 67 -1.79 -1.63 10.17
N VAL A 68 -1.69 -2.49 9.15
CA VAL A 68 -2.59 -3.64 9.04
C VAL A 68 -2.35 -4.62 10.18
N ASP A 69 -1.09 -4.85 10.57
CA ASP A 69 -0.77 -5.69 11.74
C ASP A 69 -1.36 -5.09 13.02
N ASP A 70 -1.15 -3.78 13.25
CA ASP A 70 -1.73 -3.07 14.40
C ASP A 70 -3.27 -3.18 14.43
N MET A 71 -3.93 -3.11 13.26
CA MET A 71 -5.38 -3.27 13.16
C MET A 71 -5.84 -4.67 13.59
N ILE A 72 -5.09 -5.71 13.21
CA ILE A 72 -5.38 -7.10 13.63
C ILE A 72 -5.21 -7.23 15.14
N ASP A 73 -4.12 -6.70 15.69
CA ASP A 73 -3.83 -6.73 17.13
C ASP A 73 -4.87 -5.94 17.95
N CYS A 74 -5.39 -4.85 17.39
CA CYS A 74 -6.50 -4.08 17.98
C CYS A 74 -7.87 -4.78 17.87
N GLY A 75 -7.96 -5.94 17.21
CA GLY A 75 -9.17 -6.76 17.18
C GLY A 75 -10.07 -6.58 15.95
N LEU A 76 -9.54 -6.09 14.82
CA LEU A 76 -10.30 -5.93 13.56
C LEU A 76 -11.10 -7.20 13.17
N VAL A 77 -10.51 -8.38 13.37
CA VAL A 77 -11.15 -9.67 13.02
C VAL A 77 -12.41 -9.88 13.82
N ARG A 78 -12.37 -9.59 15.13
CA ARG A 78 -13.52 -9.68 16.03
C ARG A 78 -14.60 -8.71 15.58
N GLU A 79 -14.24 -7.47 15.27
CA GLU A 79 -15.19 -6.46 14.78
C GLU A 79 -15.89 -6.92 13.49
N MET A 80 -15.15 -7.49 12.54
CA MET A 80 -15.72 -8.03 11.30
C MET A 80 -16.67 -9.20 11.56
N GLN A 81 -16.34 -10.09 12.50
CA GLN A 81 -17.19 -11.23 12.90
C GLN A 81 -18.48 -10.77 13.58
N GLU A 82 -18.38 -9.81 14.50
CA GLU A 82 -19.52 -9.21 15.20
C GLU A 82 -20.45 -8.50 14.21
N PHE A 83 -19.87 -7.71 13.30
CA PHE A 83 -20.63 -7.05 12.25
C PHE A 83 -21.35 -8.06 11.35
N HIS A 84 -20.65 -9.09 10.88
CA HIS A 84 -21.23 -10.13 10.00
C HIS A 84 -22.38 -10.87 10.69
N SER A 85 -22.23 -11.19 11.97
CA SER A 85 -23.26 -11.85 12.79
C SER A 85 -24.49 -10.95 12.96
N SER A 86 -24.27 -9.69 13.34
CA SER A 86 -25.34 -8.72 13.56
C SER A 86 -26.10 -8.40 12.26
N TYR A 87 -25.37 -8.20 11.15
CA TYR A 87 -25.95 -7.96 9.84
C TYR A 87 -26.82 -9.13 9.36
N ASN A 88 -26.33 -10.36 9.50
CA ASN A 88 -27.09 -11.53 9.08
C ASN A 88 -28.36 -11.73 9.91
N ARG A 89 -28.29 -11.50 11.23
CA ARG A 89 -29.47 -11.55 12.10
C ARG A 89 -30.53 -10.53 11.64
N HIS A 90 -30.14 -9.27 11.50
CA HIS A 90 -31.07 -8.21 11.09
C HIS A 90 -31.68 -8.46 9.70
N ARG A 91 -30.84 -8.91 8.76
CA ARG A 91 -31.27 -9.23 7.40
C ARG A 91 -32.30 -10.36 7.37
N LEU A 92 -32.10 -11.42 8.15
CA LEU A 92 -33.04 -12.55 8.25
C LEU A 92 -34.35 -12.13 8.91
N GLU A 93 -34.31 -11.30 9.95
CA GLU A 93 -35.52 -10.73 10.60
C GLU A 93 -36.38 -9.93 9.62
N GLN A 94 -35.74 -9.28 8.63
CA GLN A 94 -36.41 -8.46 7.61
C GLN A 94 -36.67 -9.20 6.30
N ASN A 95 -36.39 -10.52 6.21
CA ASN A 95 -36.47 -11.31 4.96
C ASN A 95 -35.73 -10.68 3.77
N LEU A 96 -34.55 -10.09 4.02
CA LEU A 96 -33.73 -9.43 3.01
C LEU A 96 -32.65 -10.37 2.44
N GLU A 97 -32.32 -10.20 1.17
CA GLU A 97 -31.21 -10.92 0.53
C GLU A 97 -29.85 -10.34 0.90
N ALA A 98 -28.80 -11.16 0.90
CA ALA A 98 -27.45 -10.68 1.21
C ALA A 98 -26.84 -9.98 0.00
N ASP A 99 -26.64 -8.66 0.10
CA ASP A 99 -25.84 -7.92 -0.89
C ASP A 99 -24.46 -7.54 -0.35
N TYR A 100 -23.46 -8.38 -0.65
CA TYR A 100 -22.05 -8.12 -0.34
C TYR A 100 -21.35 -7.23 -1.39
N THR A 101 -22.08 -6.75 -2.41
CA THR A 101 -21.51 -5.94 -3.50
C THR A 101 -21.57 -4.43 -3.26
N ARG A 102 -22.22 -4.01 -2.16
CA ARG A 102 -22.47 -2.58 -1.86
C ARG A 102 -22.13 -2.23 -0.41
N GLY A 103 -22.02 -0.93 -0.17
CA GLY A 103 -21.84 -0.37 1.18
C GLY A 103 -20.55 -0.85 1.85
N ILE A 104 -20.66 -1.13 3.15
CA ILE A 104 -19.52 -1.50 4.01
C ILE A 104 -18.79 -2.78 3.57
N PHE A 105 -19.46 -3.67 2.83
CA PHE A 105 -18.82 -4.88 2.28
C PHE A 105 -17.85 -4.58 1.13
N GLN A 106 -17.81 -3.35 0.62
CA GLN A 106 -16.79 -2.90 -0.34
C GLN A 106 -15.50 -2.43 0.34
N SER A 107 -15.49 -2.29 1.66
CA SER A 107 -14.30 -1.97 2.43
C SER A 107 -13.24 -3.07 2.31
N ILE A 108 -11.96 -2.66 2.30
CA ILE A 108 -10.82 -3.59 2.31
C ILE A 108 -10.80 -4.28 3.68
N GLY A 109 -10.80 -5.61 3.68
CA GLY A 109 -10.91 -6.46 4.86
C GLY A 109 -11.99 -7.52 4.69
N PHE A 110 -13.25 -7.11 4.48
CA PHE A 110 -14.37 -8.06 4.44
C PHE A 110 -14.27 -9.09 3.31
N LYS A 111 -13.84 -8.67 2.12
CA LYS A 111 -13.72 -9.58 0.97
C LYS A 111 -12.53 -10.51 1.14
N GLU A 112 -11.42 -9.99 1.66
CA GLU A 112 -10.19 -10.71 1.88
C GLU A 112 -10.35 -11.78 2.96
N PHE A 113 -11.12 -11.47 4.03
CA PHE A 113 -11.41 -12.40 5.10
C PHE A 113 -12.73 -13.18 4.92
N HIS A 114 -13.47 -12.98 3.83
CA HIS A 114 -14.82 -13.56 3.67
C HIS A 114 -14.86 -15.06 3.93
N ARG A 115 -13.92 -15.82 3.34
CA ARG A 115 -13.83 -17.28 3.49
C ARG A 115 -13.54 -17.71 4.93
N TYR A 116 -12.85 -16.88 5.71
CA TYR A 116 -12.56 -17.12 7.12
C TYR A 116 -13.77 -16.73 7.99
N LEU A 117 -14.44 -15.63 7.69
CA LEU A 117 -15.58 -15.11 8.45
C LEU A 117 -16.83 -16.00 8.38
N VAL A 118 -17.02 -16.75 7.28
CA VAL A 118 -18.17 -17.67 7.12
C VAL A 118 -17.94 -19.07 7.70
N MET A 119 -16.74 -19.35 8.21
CA MET A 119 -16.43 -20.64 8.84
C MET A 119 -17.07 -20.76 10.23
N SER A 120 -17.29 -22.01 10.66
CA SER A 120 -17.67 -22.24 12.06
C SER A 120 -16.51 -21.90 13.00
N PRO A 121 -16.77 -21.60 14.28
CA PRO A 121 -15.72 -21.33 15.27
C PRO A 121 -14.69 -22.47 15.38
N GLU A 122 -15.12 -23.72 15.27
CA GLU A 122 -14.26 -24.90 15.32
C GLU A 122 -13.35 -24.98 14.06
N GLU A 123 -13.90 -24.68 12.89
CA GLU A 123 -13.12 -24.65 11.65
C GLU A 123 -12.08 -23.53 11.64
N GLN A 124 -12.38 -22.37 12.23
CA GLN A 124 -11.43 -21.25 12.34
C GLN A 124 -10.19 -21.61 13.15
N GLN A 125 -10.33 -22.48 14.16
CA GLN A 125 -9.23 -22.94 15.01
C GLN A 125 -8.41 -24.06 14.34
N SER A 126 -8.95 -24.69 13.30
CA SER A 126 -8.26 -25.72 12.55
C SER A 126 -7.06 -25.17 11.75
N LYS A 127 -6.18 -26.07 11.30
CA LYS A 127 -5.08 -25.73 10.37
C LYS A 127 -5.58 -25.03 9.10
N LYS A 128 -6.78 -25.38 8.63
CA LYS A 128 -7.41 -24.76 7.46
C LYS A 128 -7.81 -23.31 7.75
N GLY A 129 -8.39 -23.06 8.93
CA GLY A 129 -8.77 -21.72 9.38
C GLY A 129 -7.55 -20.80 9.51
N GLN A 130 -6.48 -21.27 10.16
CA GLN A 130 -5.21 -20.53 10.28
C GLN A 130 -4.61 -20.17 8.92
N LYS A 131 -4.67 -21.09 7.95
CA LYS A 131 -4.18 -20.85 6.59
C LYS A 131 -5.00 -19.76 5.87
N LEU A 132 -6.33 -19.82 5.96
CA LEU A 132 -7.20 -18.82 5.33
C LEU A 132 -7.09 -17.46 6.01
N PHE A 133 -6.84 -17.43 7.32
CA PHE A 133 -6.55 -16.21 8.05
C PHE A 133 -5.27 -15.54 7.51
N ALA A 134 -4.17 -16.30 7.40
CA ALA A 134 -2.91 -15.80 6.87
C ALA A 134 -3.05 -15.32 5.40
N GLU A 135 -3.82 -16.05 4.58
CA GLU A 135 -4.14 -15.64 3.21
C GLU A 135 -4.94 -14.32 3.18
N GLY A 136 -5.97 -14.19 4.01
CA GLY A 136 -6.77 -12.96 4.12
C GLY A 136 -5.94 -11.76 4.56
N LEU A 137 -5.07 -11.94 5.55
CA LEU A 137 -4.13 -10.91 6.02
C LEU A 137 -3.19 -10.47 4.90
N TRP A 138 -2.57 -11.43 4.20
CA TRP A 138 -1.70 -11.13 3.09
C TRP A 138 -2.44 -10.38 1.97
N LEU A 139 -3.64 -10.83 1.61
CA LEU A 139 -4.47 -10.17 0.60
C LEU A 139 -4.86 -8.75 1.02
N MET A 140 -5.24 -8.53 2.28
CA MET A 140 -5.59 -7.22 2.81
C MET A 140 -4.42 -6.24 2.68
N LYS A 141 -3.21 -6.66 3.05
CA LYS A 141 -1.98 -5.87 2.86
C LYS A 141 -1.77 -5.52 1.39
N GLN A 142 -1.89 -6.49 0.47
CA GLN A 142 -1.72 -6.24 -0.96
C GLN A 142 -2.77 -5.27 -1.53
N VAL A 143 -4.05 -5.43 -1.17
CA VAL A 143 -5.13 -4.57 -1.66
C VAL A 143 -5.00 -3.16 -1.10
N THR A 144 -4.58 -3.00 0.16
CA THR A 144 -4.29 -1.70 0.78
C THR A 144 -3.19 -0.95 0.03
N LYS A 145 -2.08 -1.65 -0.27
CA LYS A 145 -0.96 -1.10 -1.05
C LYS A 145 -1.36 -0.73 -2.48
N ARG A 146 -2.22 -1.53 -3.12
CA ARG A 146 -2.78 -1.21 -4.45
C ARG A 146 -3.72 -0.01 -4.39
N TYR A 147 -4.50 0.11 -3.33
CA TYR A 147 -5.43 1.23 -3.13
C TYR A 147 -4.66 2.55 -2.98
N SER A 148 -3.61 2.58 -2.16
CA SER A 148 -2.70 3.73 -2.03
C SER A 148 -2.14 4.19 -3.40
N ARG A 149 -1.60 3.26 -4.20
CA ARG A 149 -1.11 3.57 -5.56
C ARG A 149 -2.21 4.14 -6.46
N ARG A 150 -3.43 3.59 -6.38
CA ARG A 150 -4.59 4.08 -7.15
C ARG A 150 -4.98 5.49 -6.72
N GLN A 151 -4.97 5.80 -5.42
CA GLN A 151 -5.23 7.15 -4.91
C GLN A 151 -4.20 8.15 -5.44
N LYS A 152 -2.90 7.85 -5.34
CA LYS A 152 -1.82 8.68 -5.88
C LYS A 152 -2.01 8.96 -7.37
N LYS A 153 -2.27 7.90 -8.16
CA LYS A 153 -2.54 8.02 -9.59
C LYS A 153 -3.77 8.89 -9.87
N TRP A 154 -4.86 8.68 -9.13
CA TRP A 154 -6.09 9.45 -9.30
C TRP A 154 -5.87 10.93 -8.98
N ILE A 155 -5.18 11.27 -7.89
CA ILE A 155 -4.85 12.65 -7.52
C ILE A 155 -4.02 13.32 -8.63
N MET A 156 -2.94 12.68 -9.07
CA MET A 156 -2.07 13.19 -10.13
C MET A 156 -2.84 13.46 -11.43
N GLN A 157 -3.68 12.50 -11.85
CA GLN A 157 -4.46 12.62 -13.09
C GLN A 157 -5.60 13.62 -12.97
N ARG A 158 -6.26 13.68 -11.81
CA ARG A 158 -7.43 14.54 -11.60
C ARG A 158 -7.04 16.00 -11.51
N PHE A 159 -5.93 16.28 -10.85
CA PHE A 159 -5.56 17.64 -10.46
C PHE A 159 -4.29 18.18 -11.09
N LEU A 160 -3.28 17.35 -11.40
CA LEU A 160 -1.95 17.86 -11.77
C LEU A 160 -1.58 17.64 -13.25
N SER A 161 -2.26 16.73 -13.94
CA SER A 161 -1.88 16.30 -15.30
C SER A 161 -2.66 16.96 -16.44
N THR A 162 -3.69 17.78 -16.16
CA THR A 162 -4.56 18.37 -17.19
C THR A 162 -4.43 19.90 -17.19
N PRO A 163 -3.70 20.49 -18.15
CA PRO A 163 -3.42 21.93 -18.15
C PRO A 163 -4.67 22.81 -18.30
N ASP A 164 -5.68 22.34 -19.03
CA ASP A 164 -6.90 23.10 -19.31
C ASP A 164 -7.99 22.92 -18.24
N ARG A 165 -7.72 22.16 -17.19
CA ARG A 165 -8.71 21.90 -16.14
C ARG A 165 -8.59 22.95 -15.04
N GLN A 166 -9.65 23.71 -14.83
CA GLN A 166 -9.75 24.54 -13.62
C GLN A 166 -9.81 23.62 -12.40
N VAL A 167 -8.76 23.67 -11.60
CA VAL A 167 -8.60 22.93 -10.35
C VAL A 167 -8.21 23.91 -9.26
N PRO A 168 -8.62 23.66 -8.00
CA PRO A 168 -8.14 24.48 -6.89
C PRO A 168 -6.61 24.38 -6.77
N PRO A 169 -5.92 25.41 -6.25
CA PRO A 169 -4.51 25.31 -5.90
C PRO A 169 -4.24 24.08 -5.03
N ILE A 170 -3.21 23.31 -5.37
CA ILE A 170 -2.80 22.13 -4.60
C ILE A 170 -1.38 22.33 -4.10
N TYR A 171 -1.22 22.14 -2.81
CA TYR A 171 0.06 22.22 -2.12
C TYR A 171 0.47 20.82 -1.65
N GLY A 172 1.67 20.39 -2.05
CA GLY A 172 2.23 19.12 -1.63
C GLY A 172 2.97 19.26 -0.30
N LEU A 173 2.68 18.36 0.65
CA LEU A 173 3.40 18.27 1.93
C LEU A 173 4.13 16.92 1.99
N ASP A 174 5.41 16.93 2.36
CA ASP A 174 6.20 15.70 2.44
C ASP A 174 6.03 15.05 3.82
N ALA A 175 5.25 13.97 3.87
CA ALA A 175 5.00 13.17 5.06
C ALA A 175 5.73 11.81 5.02
N THR A 176 6.82 11.71 4.25
CA THR A 176 7.61 10.48 4.10
C THR A 176 8.23 10.06 5.44
N ASP A 177 8.96 10.99 6.08
CA ASP A 177 9.58 10.79 7.39
C ASP A 177 8.70 11.35 8.51
N VAL A 178 8.18 10.48 9.37
CA VAL A 178 7.29 10.85 10.48
C VAL A 178 8.04 11.68 11.54
N SER A 179 9.35 11.49 11.69
CA SER A 179 10.13 12.27 12.66
C SER A 179 10.21 13.76 12.31
N GLN A 180 10.00 14.10 11.03
CA GLN A 180 10.03 15.46 10.51
C GLN A 180 8.63 16.05 10.30
N TRP A 181 7.58 15.37 10.76
CA TRP A 181 6.18 15.77 10.56
C TRP A 181 5.89 17.21 10.99
N GLU A 182 6.44 17.61 12.15
CA GLU A 182 6.24 18.95 12.69
C GLU A 182 6.65 20.04 11.68
N HIS A 183 7.85 19.93 11.12
CA HIS A 183 8.39 20.98 10.26
C HIS A 183 7.98 20.84 8.79
N LEU A 184 7.90 19.63 8.26
CA LEU A 184 7.61 19.41 6.83
C LEU A 184 6.13 19.38 6.49
N VAL A 185 5.27 19.13 7.47
CA VAL A 185 3.82 19.01 7.27
C VAL A 185 3.04 20.04 8.08
N ARG A 186 3.17 20.05 9.41
CA ARG A 186 2.36 20.94 10.27
C ARG A 186 2.69 22.40 10.01
N ASP A 187 3.95 22.79 10.21
CA ASP A 187 4.36 24.20 10.11
C ASP A 187 4.11 24.73 8.68
N ARG A 188 4.47 23.94 7.65
CA ARG A 188 4.17 24.27 6.25
C ARG A 188 2.68 24.42 5.94
N ALA A 189 1.83 23.56 6.52
CA ALA A 189 0.39 23.67 6.32
C ALA A 189 -0.16 24.95 6.94
N PHE A 190 0.37 25.39 8.09
CA PHE A 190 0.00 26.66 8.71
C PHE A 190 0.44 27.85 7.87
N ASP A 191 1.68 27.88 7.39
CA ASP A 191 2.16 28.93 6.48
C ASP A 191 1.20 29.08 5.27
N ILE A 192 0.84 27.97 4.63
CA ILE A 192 -0.08 27.97 3.48
C ILE A 192 -1.47 28.50 3.84
N VAL A 193 -1.99 28.14 5.01
CA VAL A 193 -3.32 28.57 5.46
C VAL A 193 -3.30 30.05 5.81
N GLU A 194 -2.26 30.54 6.49
CA GLU A 194 -2.07 31.96 6.81
C GLU A 194 -1.99 32.78 5.52
N ASP A 195 -1.17 32.37 4.56
CA ASP A 195 -1.06 33.01 3.24
C ASP A 195 -2.40 33.02 2.46
N CYS A 196 -3.29 32.05 2.68
CA CYS A 196 -4.62 32.03 2.04
C CYS A 196 -5.64 32.94 2.73
N LEU A 197 -5.40 33.35 3.97
CA LEU A 197 -6.30 34.18 4.77
C LEU A 197 -5.99 35.68 4.67
N GLU A 198 -4.75 36.04 4.33
CA GLU A 198 -4.32 37.41 4.01
C GLU A 198 -4.78 37.88 2.62
#